data_AF-A0A6I3UZV0-F1
#
_entry.id   AF-A0A6I3UZV0-F1
#
_cell.length_a   1.000
_cell.length_b   1.000
_cell.length_c   1.000
_cell.angle_alpha   90.00
_cell.angle_beta   90.00
_cell.angle_gamma   90.00
#
_symmetry.space_group_name_H-M   'P 1'
#
loop_
_entity.id
_entity.type
_entity.pdbx_description
1 polymer ?
#
loop_
_entity_poly.entity_id
_entity_poly.type
_entity_poly.pdbx_seq_one_letter_code
_entity_poly.pdbx_strand_id
1 'polypeptide(L)'
;TASVNDVAESVERMTGIPVSQMGASDIERLKDMAHRLEHKVIGQDKAVEAVARAIRRNRAGFDEGNRPIGSFLFVGPTGVGKTELAKQLALDMFGTKDAIIR
;
A
#
# COMPACT_ATOMS: atom_id res chain seq x y z
N THR A 1 5.19 25.83 -20.57
CA THR A 1 4.60 25.56 -19.25
C THR A 1 4.60 24.06 -19.06
N ALA A 2 5.25 23.54 -18.03
CA ALA A 2 5.27 22.10 -17.78
C ALA A 2 3.85 21.62 -17.46
N SER A 3 3.42 20.55 -18.11
CA SER A 3 2.16 19.85 -17.85
C SER A 3 2.30 18.90 -16.66
N VAL A 4 1.17 18.46 -16.10
CA VAL A 4 1.16 17.47 -15.00
C VAL A 4 1.87 16.17 -15.41
N ASN A 5 1.80 15.81 -16.70
CA ASN A 5 2.47 14.63 -17.24
C ASN A 5 4.00 14.77 -17.24
N ASP A 6 4.53 15.97 -17.49
CA ASP A 6 5.98 16.21 -17.50
C ASP A 6 6.59 16.11 -16.10
N VAL A 7 5.82 16.51 -15.08
CA VAL A 7 6.18 16.37 -13.66
C VAL A 7 6.12 14.90 -13.25
N ALA A 8 5.06 14.18 -13.62
CA ALA A 8 4.88 12.76 -13.33
C ALA A 8 6.02 11.92 -13.92
N GLU A 9 6.37 12.12 -15.19
CA GLU A 9 7.43 11.39 -15.89
C GLU A 9 8.82 11.66 -15.27
N SER A 10 9.06 12.89 -14.80
CA SER A 10 10.32 13.24 -14.13
C SER A 10 10.45 12.58 -12.75
N VAL A 11 9.36 12.55 -11.97
CA VAL A 11 9.33 11.88 -10.66
C VAL A 11 9.45 10.35 -10.83
N GLU A 12 8.79 9.79 -11.85
CA GLU A 12 8.89 8.37 -12.20
C GLU A 12 10.33 7.97 -12.57
N ARG A 13 11.04 8.79 -13.36
CA ARG A 13 12.47 8.58 -13.65
C ARG A 13 13.36 8.65 -12.41
N MET A 14 13.05 9.53 -11.46
CA MET A 14 13.86 9.72 -10.25
C MET A 14 13.64 8.63 -9.20
N THR A 15 12.41 8.13 -9.08
CA THR A 15 12.00 7.20 -8.02
C THR A 15 11.85 5.76 -8.49
N GLY A 16 11.71 5.53 -9.80
CA GLY A 16 11.35 4.23 -10.37
C GLY A 16 9.90 3.82 -10.12
N ILE A 17 9.06 4.72 -9.58
CA ILE A 17 7.66 4.43 -9.21
C ILE A 17 6.73 5.02 -10.28
N PRO A 18 5.89 4.19 -10.95
CA PRO A 18 4.99 4.67 -12.00
C PRO A 18 3.92 5.65 -11.49
N VAL A 19 3.93 6.88 -12.02
CA VAL A 19 3.01 7.95 -11.58
C VAL A 19 1.76 8.02 -12.48
N SER A 20 1.89 7.56 -13.73
CA SER A 20 0.89 7.69 -14.80
C SER A 20 -0.38 6.81 -14.66
N GLN A 21 -0.43 5.86 -13.70
CA GLN A 21 -1.58 4.95 -13.51
C GLN A 21 -2.57 5.37 -12.39
N MET A 22 -2.36 6.54 -11.77
CA MET A 22 -2.77 6.76 -10.38
C MET A 22 -4.15 7.39 -10.11
N GLY A 23 -5.03 7.57 -11.10
CA GLY A 23 -6.25 8.38 -10.93
C GLY A 23 -7.48 7.63 -10.41
N ALA A 24 -8.04 6.75 -11.25
CA ALA A 24 -9.35 6.11 -11.00
C ALA A 24 -9.27 4.59 -10.83
N SER A 25 -8.36 3.92 -11.56
CA SER A 25 -8.09 2.47 -11.44
C SER A 25 -7.57 2.10 -10.06
N ASP A 26 -6.78 2.97 -9.44
CA ASP A 26 -6.17 2.72 -8.14
C ASP A 26 -7.18 2.67 -7.01
N ILE A 27 -8.18 3.55 -7.01
CA ILE A 27 -9.20 3.57 -5.95
C ILE A 27 -10.03 2.29 -5.99
N GLU A 28 -10.46 1.84 -7.18
CA GLU A 28 -11.15 0.56 -7.34
C GLU A 28 -10.28 -0.61 -6.88
N ARG A 29 -9.00 -0.63 -7.29
CA ARG A 29 -8.05 -1.65 -6.87
C ARG A 29 -7.87 -1.69 -5.33
N LEU A 30 -7.91 -0.54 -4.67
CA LEU A 30 -7.80 -0.42 -3.21
C LEU A 30 -9.06 -0.88 -2.46
N LYS A 31 -10.24 -0.85 -3.09
CA LYS A 31 -11.48 -1.35 -2.45
C LYS A 31 -11.36 -2.84 -2.13
N ASP A 32 -10.80 -3.61 -3.04
CA ASP A 32 -10.65 -5.07 -2.92
C ASP A 32 -9.36 -5.50 -2.20
N MET A 33 -8.53 -4.55 -1.74
CA MET A 33 -7.26 -4.86 -1.07
C MET A 33 -7.44 -5.74 0.16
N ALA A 34 -8.40 -5.41 1.03
CA ALA A 34 -8.64 -6.17 2.26
C ALA A 34 -8.94 -7.64 1.94
N HIS A 35 -9.85 -7.87 0.98
CA HIS A 35 -10.20 -9.22 0.53
C HIS A 35 -8.99 -9.98 -0.01
N ARG A 36 -8.17 -9.37 -0.88
CA ARG A 36 -6.95 -10.03 -1.40
C ARG A 36 -5.96 -10.40 -0.30
N LEU A 37 -5.81 -9.55 0.72
CA LEU A 37 -4.95 -9.80 1.87
C LEU A 37 -5.52 -10.89 2.79
N GLU A 38 -6.83 -10.89 3.06
CA GLU A 38 -7.51 -11.92 3.86
C GLU A 38 -7.34 -13.32 3.27
N HIS A 39 -7.41 -13.46 1.93
CA HIS A 39 -7.14 -14.74 1.24
C HIS A 39 -5.72 -15.28 1.42
N LYS A 40 -4.77 -14.44 1.85
CA LYS A 40 -3.36 -14.81 2.04
C LYS A 40 -2.95 -14.85 3.51
N VAL A 41 -3.62 -14.07 4.37
CA VAL A 41 -3.32 -13.95 5.80
C VAL A 41 -4.56 -14.37 6.59
N ILE A 42 -4.67 -15.68 6.80
CA ILE A 42 -5.86 -16.31 7.39
C ILE A 42 -5.95 -16.01 8.89
N GLY A 43 -7.14 -15.63 9.36
CA GLY A 43 -7.44 -15.44 10.78
C GLY A 43 -6.87 -14.15 11.38
N GLN A 44 -6.56 -13.16 10.54
CA GLN A 44 -6.04 -11.84 10.95
C GLN A 44 -6.90 -10.68 10.41
N ASP A 45 -8.20 -10.91 10.22
CA ASP A 45 -9.15 -10.01 9.55
C ASP A 45 -9.10 -8.58 10.11
N LYS A 46 -9.02 -8.43 11.44
CA LYS A 46 -8.91 -7.11 12.08
C LYS A 46 -7.63 -6.36 11.71
N ALA A 47 -6.50 -7.07 11.61
CA ALA A 47 -5.22 -6.47 11.24
C ALA A 47 -5.23 -6.08 9.75
N VAL A 48 -5.78 -6.96 8.89
CA VAL A 48 -5.93 -6.70 7.46
C VAL A 48 -6.81 -5.47 7.22
N GLU A 49 -7.99 -5.41 7.85
CA GLU A 49 -8.91 -4.28 7.69
C GLU A 49 -8.31 -2.97 8.21
N ALA A 50 -7.57 -3.00 9.33
CA ALA A 50 -6.89 -1.82 9.85
C ALA A 50 -5.85 -1.27 8.86
N VAL A 51 -5.05 -2.15 8.24
CA VAL A 51 -4.05 -1.79 7.23
C VAL A 51 -4.73 -1.24 5.98
N ALA A 52 -5.70 -1.96 5.42
CA ALA A 52 -6.43 -1.54 4.22
C ALA A 52 -7.16 -0.20 4.42
N ARG A 53 -7.76 0.02 5.59
CA ARG A 53 -8.39 1.30 5.94
C ARG A 53 -7.39 2.45 6.00
N ALA A 54 -6.22 2.27 6.59
CA ALA A 54 -5.20 3.32 6.66
C ALA A 54 -4.72 3.73 5.26
N ILE A 55 -4.45 2.76 4.39
CA ILE A 55 -4.01 3.01 3.01
C ILE A 55 -5.10 3.73 2.20
N ARG A 56 -6.36 3.28 2.30
CA ARG A 56 -7.50 3.95 1.65
C ARG A 56 -7.65 5.40 2.10
N ARG A 57 -7.49 5.69 3.40
CA ARG A 57 -7.55 7.06 3.93
C ARG A 57 -6.44 7.96 3.38
N ASN A 58 -5.20 7.46 3.38
CA ASN A 58 -4.07 8.19 2.82
C ASN A 58 -4.30 8.52 1.34
N ARG A 59 -4.76 7.53 0.55
CA ARG A 59 -5.02 7.73 -0.88
C ARG A 59 -6.15 8.72 -1.17
N ALA A 60 -7.16 8.77 -0.31
CA ALA A 60 -8.24 9.74 -0.40
C ALA A 60 -7.86 11.17 0.06
N GLY A 61 -6.57 11.41 0.36
CA GLY A 61 -6.07 12.74 0.71
C GLY A 61 -6.31 13.15 2.16
N PHE A 62 -6.69 12.21 3.04
CA PHE A 62 -6.88 12.46 4.48
C PHE A 62 -5.58 12.35 5.28
N ASP A 63 -4.46 12.78 4.70
CA ASP A 63 -3.12 12.71 5.27
C ASP A 63 -2.56 14.12 5.57
N GLU A 64 -1.84 14.23 6.68
CA GLU A 64 -0.99 15.39 6.98
C GLU A 64 0.34 15.16 6.26
N GLY A 65 0.61 15.90 5.19
CA GLY A 65 1.65 15.62 4.16
C GLY A 65 3.11 15.40 4.59
N ASN A 66 3.41 15.29 5.89
CA ASN A 66 4.71 14.89 6.43
C ASN A 66 4.65 13.57 7.24
N ARG A 67 3.62 12.74 7.05
CA ARG A 67 3.46 11.46 7.73
C ARG A 67 3.49 10.26 6.77
N PRO A 68 3.95 9.07 7.22
CA PRO A 68 3.83 7.86 6.42
C PRO A 68 2.37 7.48 6.16
N ILE A 69 2.13 6.76 5.05
CA ILE A 69 0.82 6.18 4.65
C ILE A 69 0.15 5.43 5.82
N GLY A 70 0.95 4.70 6.59
CA GLY A 70 0.54 4.06 7.83
C GLY A 70 1.74 3.64 8.66
N SER A 71 1.61 3.74 9.97
CA SER A 71 2.58 3.22 10.94
C SER A 71 1.89 2.16 11.77
N PHE A 72 2.44 0.93 11.74
CA PHE A 72 1.84 -0.24 12.37
C PHE A 72 2.87 -0.95 13.24
N LEU A 73 2.40 -1.43 14.39
CA LEU A 73 3.15 -2.35 15.25
C LEU A 73 2.38 -3.67 15.33
N PHE A 74 2.93 -4.71 14.70
CA PHE A 74 2.34 -6.06 14.77
C PHE A 74 2.92 -6.83 15.96
N VAL A 75 2.07 -7.16 16.94
CA VAL A 75 2.46 -7.88 18.17
C VAL A 75 1.74 -9.23 18.24
N GLY A 76 2.45 -10.29 18.62
CA GLY A 76 1.86 -11.62 18.84
C GLY A 76 2.88 -12.76 18.69
N PRO A 77 2.47 -14.03 18.87
CA PRO A 77 3.34 -15.21 18.71
C PRO A 77 3.93 -15.36 17.30
N THR A 78 5.04 -16.07 17.16
CA THR A 78 5.61 -16.40 15.84
C THR A 78 4.66 -17.29 15.02
N GLY A 79 4.72 -17.19 13.69
CA GLY A 79 3.92 -18.03 12.78
C GLY A 79 2.48 -17.54 12.51
N VAL A 80 1.98 -16.53 13.23
CA VAL A 80 0.60 -16.02 13.07
C VAL A 80 0.37 -15.10 11.85
N GLY A 81 1.38 -14.92 10.99
CA GLY A 81 1.23 -14.15 9.74
C GLY A 81 1.66 -12.67 9.78
N LYS A 82 2.31 -12.18 10.84
CA LYS A 82 2.79 -10.77 10.92
C LYS A 82 3.69 -10.37 9.74
N THR A 83 4.74 -11.14 9.50
CA THR A 83 5.68 -10.90 8.39
C THR A 83 5.03 -11.20 7.04
N GLU A 84 4.09 -12.16 7.00
CA GLU A 84 3.38 -12.47 5.76
C GLU A 84 2.46 -11.33 5.34
N LEU A 85 1.78 -10.67 6.29
CA LEU A 85 0.98 -9.48 6.02
C LEU A 85 1.82 -8.35 5.40
N ALA A 86 3.02 -8.11 5.93
CA ALA A 86 3.94 -7.13 5.33
C ALA A 86 4.35 -7.52 3.90
N LYS A 87 4.64 -8.81 3.65
CA LYS A 87 4.99 -9.33 2.31
C LYS A 87 3.84 -9.24 1.32
N GLN A 88 2.63 -9.62 1.73
CA GLN A 88 1.44 -9.55 0.88
C GLN A 88 1.07 -8.11 0.59
N LEU A 89 1.25 -7.22 1.55
CA LEU A 89 1.09 -5.79 1.34
C LEU A 89 2.08 -5.24 0.32
N ALA A 90 3.37 -5.61 0.42
CA ALA A 90 4.38 -5.21 -0.56
C ALA A 90 4.06 -5.74 -1.96
N LEU A 91 3.63 -7.01 -2.06
CA LEU A 91 3.20 -7.61 -3.32
C LEU A 91 1.99 -6.87 -3.92
N ASP A 92 0.99 -6.53 -3.10
CA ASP A 92 -0.17 -5.81 -3.58
C ASP A 92 0.25 -4.41 -4.05
N MET A 93 0.95 -3.64 -3.22
CA MET A 93 1.25 -2.24 -3.54
C MET A 93 2.32 -2.05 -4.62
N PHE A 94 3.31 -2.95 -4.72
CA PHE A 94 4.51 -2.75 -5.54
C PHE A 94 4.79 -3.91 -6.50
N GLY A 95 3.92 -4.92 -6.57
CA GLY A 95 4.05 -6.05 -7.49
C GLY A 95 5.11 -7.09 -7.09
N THR A 96 5.83 -6.89 -5.98
CA THR A 96 6.82 -7.84 -5.48
C THR A 96 6.87 -7.87 -3.95
N LYS A 97 7.14 -9.07 -3.39
CA LYS A 97 7.35 -9.25 -1.94
C LYS A 97 8.70 -8.66 -1.48
N ASP A 98 9.62 -8.43 -2.40
CA ASP A 98 10.97 -7.94 -2.11
C ASP A 98 11.05 -6.41 -1.97
N ALA A 99 9.94 -5.71 -2.22
CA ALA A 99 9.80 -4.26 -1.96
C ALA A 99 9.70 -3.93 -0.45
N ILE A 100 10.33 -4.73 0.41
CA ILE A 100 10.44 -4.51 1.85
C ILE A 100 11.86 -4.09 2.17
N ILE A 101 12.00 -2.91 2.78
CA ILE A 101 13.26 -2.44 3.35
C ILE A 101 13.36 -2.99 4.79
N ARG A 102 14.53 -3.55 5.16
CA ARG A 102 14.81 -4.15 6.48
C ARG A 102 15.87 -3.38 7.24
#